data_AF-A0A9W8TS83-F1
#
_entry.id   AF-A0A9W8TS83-F1
#
_cell.length_a   1.000
_cell.length_b   1.000
_cell.length_c   1.000
_cell.angle_alpha   90.00
_cell.angle_beta   90.00
_cell.angle_gamma   90.00
#
_symmetry.space_group_name_H-M   'P 1'
#
loop_
_entity.id
_entity.type
_entity.pdbx_description
1 polymer ?
#
loop_
_entity_poly.entity_id
_entity_poly.type
_entity_poly.pdbx_seq_one_letter_code
_entity_poly.pdbx_strand_id
1 'polypeptide(L)'
;MVAVGGTDSESFTRAITKAFGRLLHGREWMPLQARLCDAVTLEGLPMLRPLDSSLLGRPYDLEFLRQYCAVCHVTGKVESLYIAMVHHTFSWHFLRRSPCFMDGLETSWDYDSLLDGDDNWDDDTGGEEDRPPAGNIMPSLPSLKRTASEISRAPSFSAAEGDGRAPN
;
A
#
# COMPACT_ATOMS: atom_id res chain seq x y z
N MET A 1 -12.53 14.96 -7.71
CA MET A 1 -11.92 15.82 -6.65
C MET A 1 -12.82 15.80 -5.41
N VAL A 2 -12.27 15.60 -4.22
CA VAL A 2 -13.06 15.56 -2.96
C VAL A 2 -12.97 16.92 -2.28
N ALA A 3 -14.10 17.58 -2.06
CA ALA A 3 -14.16 18.84 -1.33
C ALA A 3 -14.13 18.61 0.19
N VAL A 4 -13.20 19.25 0.89
CA VAL A 4 -13.08 19.21 2.34
C VAL A 4 -13.53 20.56 2.91
N GLY A 5 -14.56 20.54 3.77
CA GLY A 5 -15.22 21.74 4.30
C GLY A 5 -14.52 22.38 5.51
N GLY A 6 -13.26 22.05 5.78
CA GLY A 6 -12.52 22.52 6.94
C GLY A 6 -11.07 22.04 6.91
N THR A 7 -10.29 22.45 7.90
CA THR A 7 -8.86 22.11 8.00
C THR A 7 -8.55 21.17 9.17
N ASP A 8 -9.54 20.83 9.97
CA ASP A 8 -9.44 19.93 11.12
C ASP A 8 -9.63 18.46 10.72
N SER A 9 -9.17 17.55 11.59
CA SER A 9 -9.24 16.11 11.34
C SER A 9 -10.66 15.58 11.15
N GLU A 10 -11.67 16.15 11.82
CA GLU A 10 -13.06 15.69 11.67
C GLU A 10 -13.60 16.01 10.27
N SER A 11 -13.26 17.20 9.75
CA SER A 11 -13.58 17.59 8.38
C SER A 11 -12.99 16.65 7.33
N PHE A 12 -11.75 16.20 7.51
CA PHE A 12 -11.13 15.20 6.62
C PHE A 12 -11.80 13.83 6.74
N THR A 13 -12.02 13.35 7.96
CA THR A 13 -12.73 12.08 8.19
C THR A 13 -14.11 12.10 7.54
N ARG A 14 -14.89 13.15 7.76
CA ARG A 14 -16.22 13.31 7.16
C ARG A 14 -16.17 13.34 5.63
N ALA A 15 -15.19 14.02 5.04
CA ALA A 15 -15.03 14.08 3.59
C ALA A 15 -14.69 12.70 3.00
N ILE A 16 -13.77 11.96 3.62
CA ILE A 16 -13.36 10.61 3.19
C ILE A 16 -14.51 9.62 3.38
N THR A 17 -15.21 9.63 4.52
CA THR A 17 -16.38 8.78 4.73
C THR A 17 -17.48 9.09 3.73
N LYS A 18 -17.71 10.36 3.37
CA LYS A 18 -18.69 10.73 2.34
C LYS A 18 -18.29 10.22 0.96
N ALA A 19 -17.01 10.34 0.58
CA ALA A 19 -16.53 9.96 -0.74
C ALA A 19 -16.37 8.44 -0.91
N PHE A 20 -15.77 7.78 0.08
CA PHE A 20 -15.34 6.39 0.00
C PHE A 20 -16.03 5.46 0.99
N GLY A 21 -16.98 5.95 1.81
CA GLY A 21 -17.63 5.13 2.84
C GLY A 21 -18.33 3.89 2.30
N ARG A 22 -18.92 3.98 1.09
CA ARG A 22 -19.49 2.82 0.40
C ARG A 22 -18.44 1.78 0.00
N LEU A 23 -17.23 2.21 -0.34
CA LEU A 23 -16.13 1.30 -0.68
C LEU A 23 -15.54 0.70 0.60
N LEU A 24 -15.26 1.56 1.59
CA LEU A 24 -14.64 1.18 2.85
C LEU A 24 -15.53 0.28 3.71
N HIS A 25 -16.87 0.35 3.58
CA HIS A 25 -17.81 -0.43 4.40
C HIS A 25 -17.54 -0.32 5.91
N GLY A 26 -17.19 0.88 6.38
CA GLY A 26 -16.87 1.13 7.79
C GLY A 26 -15.48 0.68 8.24
N ARG A 27 -14.65 0.09 7.36
CA ARG A 27 -13.26 -0.26 7.68
C ARG A 27 -12.42 0.99 7.94
N GLU A 28 -11.53 0.87 8.91
CA GLU A 28 -10.59 1.92 9.28
C GLU A 28 -9.59 2.19 8.14
N TRP A 29 -9.28 3.46 7.93
CA TRP A 29 -8.32 3.93 6.95
C TRP A 29 -7.26 4.82 7.62
N MET A 30 -6.09 4.90 7.00
CA MET A 30 -5.02 5.81 7.36
C MET A 30 -4.46 6.49 6.11
N PRO A 31 -3.91 7.73 6.22
CA PRO A 31 -3.21 8.35 5.12
C PRO A 31 -1.87 7.65 4.88
N LEU A 32 -1.42 7.64 3.64
CA LEU A 32 -0.08 7.19 3.27
C LEU A 32 0.88 8.38 3.22
N GLN A 33 2.16 8.13 3.46
CA GLN A 33 3.20 9.10 3.16
C GLN A 33 3.42 9.16 1.65
N ALA A 34 3.10 10.29 1.03
CA ALA A 34 3.33 10.51 -0.39
C ALA A 34 4.45 11.54 -0.61
N ARG A 35 5.36 11.23 -1.53
CA ARG A 35 6.37 12.15 -2.04
C ARG A 35 6.47 12.00 -3.54
N LEU A 36 6.78 13.09 -4.25
CA LEU A 36 7.10 13.00 -5.67
C LEU A 36 8.48 12.38 -5.84
N CYS A 37 8.59 11.48 -6.81
CA CYS A 37 9.89 10.95 -7.21
C CYS A 37 10.70 12.05 -7.90
N ASP A 38 11.98 12.14 -7.55
CA ASP A 38 12.96 13.07 -8.08
C ASP A 38 13.94 12.40 -9.07
N ALA A 39 13.75 11.10 -9.34
CA ALA A 39 14.53 10.38 -10.33
C ALA A 39 14.15 10.85 -11.74
N VAL A 40 15.15 11.16 -12.57
CA VAL A 40 15.00 11.77 -13.91
C VAL A 40 13.97 11.06 -14.80
N THR A 41 13.83 9.73 -14.69
CA THR A 41 12.90 8.94 -15.52
C THR A 41 11.52 8.73 -14.91
N LEU A 42 11.32 9.12 -13.64
CA LEU A 42 10.09 8.90 -12.88
C LEU A 42 9.59 10.21 -12.24
N GLU A 43 10.13 11.35 -12.70
CA GLU A 43 9.85 12.66 -12.12
C GLU A 43 8.34 12.92 -12.07
N GLY A 44 7.86 13.33 -10.90
CA GLY A 44 6.44 13.63 -10.69
C GLY A 44 5.55 12.42 -10.39
N LEU A 45 6.06 11.19 -10.39
CA LEU A 45 5.28 10.04 -9.93
C LEU A 45 5.21 9.98 -8.40
N PRO A 46 4.04 9.65 -7.82
CA PRO A 46 3.89 9.53 -6.38
C PRO A 46 4.58 8.25 -5.87
N MET A 47 5.53 8.44 -4.96
CA MET A 47 6.12 7.39 -4.13
C MET A 47 5.34 7.27 -2.83
N LEU A 48 4.65 6.15 -2.67
CA LEU A 48 3.81 5.88 -1.50
C LEU A 48 4.56 5.01 -0.49
N ARG A 49 4.46 5.37 0.79
CA ARG A 49 4.94 4.57 1.91
C ARG A 49 3.86 4.47 3.00
N PRO A 50 3.85 3.37 3.76
CA PRO A 50 3.04 3.30 4.98
C PRO A 50 3.34 4.48 5.90
N LEU A 51 2.32 4.91 6.66
CA LEU A 51 2.52 5.93 7.68
C LEU A 51 3.48 5.42 8.75
N ASP A 52 4.46 6.25 9.11
CA ASP A 52 5.41 5.94 10.18
C ASP A 52 4.64 5.63 11.48
N SER A 53 5.03 4.57 12.17
CA SER A 53 4.35 4.12 13.39
C SER A 53 4.36 5.18 14.50
N SER A 54 5.36 6.06 14.53
CA SER A 54 5.44 7.19 15.46
C SER A 54 4.41 8.29 15.20
N LEU A 55 3.79 8.29 14.02
CA LEU A 55 2.77 9.26 13.61
C LEU A 55 1.34 8.71 13.75
N LEU A 56 1.19 7.43 14.10
CA LEU A 56 -0.12 6.81 14.33
C LEU A 56 -0.82 7.43 15.55
N GLY A 57 -2.15 7.50 15.49
CA GLY A 57 -2.99 8.07 16.55
C GLY A 57 -2.99 9.60 16.64
N ARG A 58 -2.23 10.29 15.79
CA ARG A 58 -2.30 11.77 15.66
C ARG A 58 -3.54 12.17 14.85
N PRO A 59 -4.12 13.36 15.10
CA PRO A 59 -5.21 13.88 14.28
C PRO A 59 -4.73 14.17 12.86
N TYR A 60 -5.52 13.76 11.87
CA TYR A 60 -5.23 13.97 10.45
C TYR A 60 -5.78 15.31 9.97
N ASP A 61 -5.36 16.40 10.62
CA ASP A 61 -5.65 17.76 10.19
C ASP A 61 -4.79 18.19 8.98
N LEU A 62 -5.10 19.36 8.41
CA LEU A 62 -4.42 19.86 7.22
C LEU A 62 -2.92 20.06 7.44
N GLU A 63 -2.49 20.48 8.63
CA GLU A 63 -1.08 20.71 8.93
C GLU A 63 -0.32 19.38 8.94
N PHE A 64 -0.84 18.39 9.66
CA PHE A 64 -0.30 17.04 9.68
C PHE A 64 -0.23 16.44 8.27
N LEU A 65 -1.33 16.52 7.52
CA LEU A 65 -1.40 15.95 6.18
C LEU A 65 -0.38 16.61 5.25
N ARG A 66 -0.26 17.93 5.24
CA ARG A 66 0.74 18.64 4.42
C ARG A 66 2.16 18.29 4.78
N GLN A 67 2.44 18.09 6.06
CA GLN A 67 3.79 17.83 6.54
C GLN A 67 4.26 16.41 6.23
N TYR A 68 3.37 15.42 6.33
CA TYR A 68 3.77 14.02 6.32
C TYR A 68 3.18 13.18 5.19
N CYS A 69 1.99 13.53 4.68
CA CYS A 69 1.18 12.60 3.90
C CYS A 69 0.85 13.08 2.48
N ALA A 70 0.58 14.36 2.31
CA ALA A 70 0.04 14.93 1.08
C ALA A 70 1.15 15.41 0.14
N VAL A 71 0.94 15.21 -1.16
CA VAL A 71 1.67 15.96 -2.18
C VAL A 71 1.07 17.35 -2.24
N CYS A 72 1.93 18.36 -2.09
CA CYS A 72 1.53 19.76 -2.12
C CYS A 72 2.07 20.45 -3.37
N HIS A 73 1.22 21.24 -4.01
CA HIS A 73 1.64 22.18 -5.03
C HIS A 73 2.60 23.24 -4.45
N VAL A 74 3.35 23.95 -5.30
CA VAL A 74 4.31 25.00 -4.86
C VAL A 74 3.67 26.13 -4.06
N THR A 75 2.36 26.33 -4.20
CA THR A 75 1.57 27.31 -3.41
C THR A 75 1.18 26.78 -2.03
N GLY A 76 1.58 25.56 -1.67
CA GLY A 76 1.22 24.88 -0.44
C GLY A 76 -0.19 24.28 -0.41
N LYS A 77 -0.90 24.22 -1.54
CA LYS A 77 -2.21 23.55 -1.61
C LYS A 77 -2.00 22.04 -1.70
N VAL A 78 -2.81 21.26 -0.99
CA VAL A 78 -2.84 19.80 -1.13
C VAL A 78 -3.36 19.46 -2.52
N GLU A 79 -2.54 18.79 -3.30
CA GLU A 79 -2.86 18.35 -4.67
C GLU A 79 -3.40 16.92 -4.66
N SER A 80 -2.72 16.02 -3.95
CA SER A 80 -3.15 14.64 -3.80
C SER A 80 -2.89 14.11 -2.40
N LEU A 81 -3.84 13.31 -1.92
CA LEU A 81 -3.75 12.53 -0.68
C LEU A 81 -4.10 11.09 -1.00
N TYR A 82 -3.29 10.16 -0.51
CA TYR A 82 -3.50 8.72 -0.68
C TYR A 82 -3.85 8.11 0.66
N ILE A 83 -4.77 7.15 0.66
CA ILE A 83 -5.21 6.44 1.86
C ILE A 83 -5.09 4.94 1.65
N ALA A 84 -4.87 4.21 2.73
CA ALA A 84 -4.91 2.76 2.78
C ALA A 84 -5.82 2.30 3.92
N MET A 85 -6.34 1.09 3.82
CA MET A 85 -7.02 0.45 4.94
C MET A 85 -5.99 -0.05 5.96
N VAL A 86 -6.32 0.04 7.24
CA VAL A 86 -5.37 -0.29 8.33
C VAL A 86 -5.14 -1.79 8.46
N HIS A 87 -6.22 -2.56 8.46
CA HIS A 87 -6.21 -4.00 8.75
C HIS A 87 -6.73 -4.87 7.60
N HIS A 88 -7.15 -4.25 6.50
CA HIS A 88 -7.87 -4.92 5.43
C HIS A 88 -7.26 -4.59 4.07
N THR A 89 -7.57 -5.43 3.09
CA THR A 89 -7.21 -5.24 1.68
C THR A 89 -8.38 -5.63 0.81
N PHE A 90 -8.55 -4.97 -0.33
CA PHE A 90 -9.56 -5.37 -1.31
C PHE A 90 -8.99 -6.42 -2.25
N SER A 91 -9.80 -7.43 -2.58
CA SER A 91 -9.56 -8.29 -3.73
C SER A 91 -9.89 -7.55 -5.03
N TRP A 92 -9.30 -7.97 -6.17
CA TRP A 92 -9.66 -7.39 -7.46
C TRP A 92 -11.14 -7.55 -7.78
N HIS A 93 -11.70 -8.72 -7.48
CA HIS A 93 -13.11 -8.98 -7.74
C HIS A 93 -14.04 -8.04 -6.95
N PHE A 94 -13.64 -7.61 -5.75
CA PHE A 94 -14.36 -6.54 -5.06
C PHE A 94 -14.21 -5.20 -5.79
N LEU A 95 -12.97 -4.83 -6.15
CA LEU A 95 -12.67 -3.55 -6.81
C LEU A 95 -13.36 -3.42 -8.19
N ARG A 96 -13.42 -4.48 -9.00
CA ARG A 96 -14.05 -4.42 -10.33
C ARG A 96 -15.55 -4.12 -10.26
N ARG A 97 -16.21 -4.46 -9.15
CA ARG A 97 -17.64 -4.16 -8.90
C ARG A 97 -17.84 -2.78 -8.27
N SER A 98 -16.75 -2.11 -7.90
CA SER A 98 -16.82 -0.76 -7.34
C SER A 98 -17.07 0.29 -8.43
N PRO A 99 -17.68 1.43 -8.08
CA PRO A 99 -17.89 2.51 -9.05
C PRO A 99 -16.57 2.99 -9.64
N CYS A 100 -16.58 3.39 -10.91
CA CYS A 100 -15.53 4.24 -11.45
C CYS A 100 -15.68 5.65 -10.86
N PHE A 101 -14.71 6.08 -10.05
CA PHE A 101 -14.74 7.38 -9.35
C PHE A 101 -14.03 8.50 -10.12
N MET A 102 -13.47 8.20 -11.29
CA MET A 102 -12.75 9.15 -12.14
C MET A 102 -13.25 9.05 -13.57
N ASP A 103 -13.82 10.15 -14.05
CA ASP A 103 -14.29 10.27 -15.43
C ASP A 103 -13.14 10.04 -16.42
N GLY A 104 -13.41 9.32 -17.52
CA GLY A 104 -12.44 9.01 -18.57
C GLY A 104 -11.55 7.78 -18.29
N LEU A 105 -11.75 7.11 -17.15
CA LEU A 105 -11.08 5.84 -16.83
C LEU A 105 -12.04 4.65 -16.81
N GLU A 106 -13.24 4.78 -17.39
CA GLU A 106 -14.26 3.74 -17.42
C GLU A 106 -13.73 2.45 -18.07
N THR A 107 -12.90 2.57 -19.11
CA THR A 107 -12.27 1.41 -19.78
C THR A 107 -11.28 0.66 -18.89
N SER A 108 -10.84 1.23 -17.78
CA SER A 108 -10.00 0.53 -16.78
C SER A 108 -10.80 -0.50 -15.97
N TRP A 109 -12.13 -0.47 -16.08
CA TRP A 109 -13.06 -1.45 -15.49
C TRP A 109 -13.56 -2.47 -16.53
N ASP A 110 -13.13 -2.36 -17.79
CA ASP A 110 -13.40 -3.40 -18.80
C ASP A 110 -12.65 -4.68 -18.44
N TYR A 111 -13.10 -5.79 -19.04
CA TYR A 111 -12.49 -7.10 -18.83
C TYR A 111 -10.99 -7.09 -19.15
N ASP A 112 -10.18 -7.58 -18.23
CA ASP A 112 -8.75 -7.77 -18.36
C ASP A 112 -8.39 -9.24 -18.12
N SER A 113 -7.82 -9.91 -19.12
CA SER A 113 -7.51 -11.35 -19.05
C SER A 113 -6.53 -11.72 -17.94
N LEU A 114 -5.67 -10.80 -17.50
CA LEU A 114 -4.72 -11.02 -16.41
C LEU A 114 -5.39 -10.88 -15.05
N LEU A 115 -6.26 -9.88 -14.90
CA LEU A 115 -6.92 -9.58 -13.64
C LEU A 115 -8.17 -10.44 -13.40
N ASP A 116 -8.94 -10.72 -14.45
CA ASP A 116 -10.21 -11.45 -14.35
C ASP A 116 -10.07 -12.97 -14.47
N GLY A 117 -9.04 -13.48 -15.15
CA GLY A 117 -8.68 -14.91 -15.21
C GLY A 117 -9.84 -15.89 -15.55
N ASP A 118 -9.58 -17.20 -15.43
CA ASP A 118 -10.66 -18.21 -15.43
C ASP A 118 -11.34 -18.16 -14.05
N ASP A 119 -12.37 -17.31 -13.97
CA ASP A 119 -13.24 -17.08 -12.81
C ASP A 119 -14.05 -18.37 -12.50
N ASN A 120 -13.39 -19.48 -12.11
CA ASN A 120 -14.04 -20.71 -11.63
C ASN A 120 -14.33 -20.66 -10.11
N TRP A 121 -14.30 -19.45 -9.54
CA TRP A 121 -14.66 -19.22 -8.16
C TRP A 121 -16.16 -18.92 -8.11
N ASP A 122 -16.97 -19.92 -7.77
CA ASP A 122 -18.41 -19.72 -7.56
C ASP A 122 -18.62 -18.58 -6.55
N ASP A 123 -19.29 -17.51 -7.00
CA ASP A 123 -19.54 -16.30 -6.21
C ASP A 123 -20.38 -16.58 -4.95
N ASP A 124 -20.98 -17.77 -4.86
CA ASP A 124 -21.83 -18.24 -3.75
C ASP A 124 -21.06 -18.97 -2.63
N THR A 125 -19.80 -19.38 -2.82
CA THR A 125 -19.14 -20.33 -1.87
C THR A 125 -17.97 -19.75 -1.05
N GLY A 126 -17.41 -18.60 -1.43
CA GLY A 126 -16.24 -18.01 -0.75
C GLY A 126 -16.43 -16.54 -0.38
N GLY A 127 -16.12 -16.17 0.86
CA GLY A 127 -16.24 -14.79 1.33
C GLY A 127 -15.20 -13.84 0.71
N GLU A 128 -15.43 -12.53 0.80
CA GLU A 128 -14.46 -11.50 0.35
C GLU A 128 -13.06 -11.72 0.98
N GLU A 129 -13.04 -12.15 2.25
CA GLU A 129 -11.84 -12.33 3.07
C GLU A 129 -10.98 -13.53 2.63
N ASP A 130 -11.57 -14.51 1.94
CA ASP A 130 -10.85 -15.69 1.45
C ASP A 130 -10.12 -15.43 0.12
N ARG A 131 -10.38 -14.26 -0.51
CA ARG A 131 -9.81 -13.90 -1.82
C ARG A 131 -8.48 -13.17 -1.67
N PRO A 132 -7.51 -13.41 -2.57
CA PRO A 132 -6.22 -12.73 -2.48
C PRO A 132 -6.37 -11.21 -2.68
N PRO A 133 -5.54 -10.39 -2.00
CA PRO A 133 -5.47 -8.96 -2.23
C PRO A 133 -5.20 -8.63 -3.71
N ALA A 134 -5.79 -7.56 -4.23
CA ALA A 134 -5.62 -7.14 -5.62
C ALA A 134 -4.14 -6.93 -6.01
N GLY A 135 -3.31 -6.47 -5.07
CA GLY A 135 -1.87 -6.30 -5.29
C GLY A 135 -1.08 -7.60 -5.48
N ASN A 136 -1.67 -8.75 -5.18
CA ASN A 136 -1.02 -10.07 -5.27
C ASN A 136 -1.30 -10.79 -6.60
N ILE A 137 -2.06 -10.18 -7.51
CA ILE A 137 -2.45 -10.78 -8.81
C ILE A 137 -1.30 -10.73 -9.83
N MET A 138 -0.19 -10.06 -9.50
CA MET A 138 0.94 -9.95 -10.40
C MET A 138 1.58 -11.33 -10.68
N PRO A 139 1.77 -11.69 -11.96
CA PRO A 139 2.54 -12.86 -12.32
C PRO A 139 3.98 -12.69 -11.79
N SER A 140 4.64 -13.80 -11.44
CA SER A 140 6.01 -13.77 -10.96
C SER A 140 6.90 -13.02 -11.95
N LEU A 141 7.25 -11.77 -11.63
CA LEU A 141 8.17 -10.99 -12.45
C LEU A 141 9.49 -11.78 -12.51
N PRO A 142 10.11 -11.94 -13.70
CA PRO A 142 11.39 -12.61 -13.81
C PRO A 142 12.36 -11.95 -12.83
N SER A 143 12.93 -12.74 -11.94
CA SER A 143 13.79 -12.22 -10.89
C SER A 143 14.93 -11.43 -11.53
N LEU A 144 14.94 -10.10 -11.38
CA LEU A 144 16.18 -9.35 -11.54
C LEU A 144 17.09 -9.80 -10.40
N LYS A 145 17.88 -10.85 -10.66
CA LYS A 145 18.93 -11.31 -9.77
C LYS A 145 19.90 -10.15 -9.57
N ARG A 146 19.70 -9.43 -8.47
CA ARG A 146 20.70 -8.54 -7.89
C ARG A 146 21.91 -9.43 -7.64
N THR A 147 22.97 -9.27 -8.43
CA THR A 147 24.25 -9.91 -8.20
C THR A 147 24.80 -9.33 -6.90
N ALA A 148 24.35 -9.88 -5.77
CA ALA A 148 24.94 -9.59 -4.47
C ALA A 148 26.35 -10.17 -4.52
N SER A 149 27.32 -9.26 -4.56
CA SER A 149 28.74 -9.57 -4.43
C SER A 149 28.96 -10.54 -3.27
N GLU A 150 29.73 -11.58 -3.56
CA GLU A 150 30.17 -12.60 -2.60
C GLU A 150 30.83 -11.92 -1.39
N ILE A 151 30.12 -11.90 -0.26
CA ILE A 151 30.73 -11.62 1.03
C ILE A 151 31.32 -12.95 1.52
N SER A 152 32.64 -13.04 1.39
CA SER A 152 33.50 -14.08 1.94
C SER A 152 33.16 -14.37 3.40
N ARG A 153 32.70 -15.58 3.68
CA ARG A 153 32.70 -16.13 5.05
C ARG A 153 34.12 -16.56 5.38
N ALA A 154 34.79 -15.80 6.25
CA ALA A 154 35.99 -16.28 6.93
C ALA A 154 35.61 -17.40 7.93
N PRO A 155 36.38 -18.50 8.03
CA PRO A 155 36.12 -19.54 9.02
C PRO A 155 36.56 -19.06 10.41
N SER A 156 35.66 -19.15 11.39
CA SER A 156 36.01 -18.97 12.80
C SER A 156 36.96 -20.07 13.25
N PHE A 157 38.17 -19.66 13.63
CA PHE A 157 39.10 -20.43 14.42
C PHE A 157 38.52 -20.64 15.82
N SER A 158 38.28 -21.89 16.22
CA SER A 158 38.14 -22.26 17.63
C SER A 158 39.29 -23.21 17.96
N ALA A 159 40.29 -22.68 18.67
CA ALA A 159 41.40 -23.45 19.21
C ALA A 159 41.13 -23.81 20.69
N ALA A 160 41.21 -25.11 20.98
CA ALA A 160 41.66 -25.80 22.22
C ALA A 160 40.95 -25.45 23.56
N GLU A 161 40.75 -26.32 24.55
CA GLU A 161 41.24 -27.67 24.89
C GLU A 161 40.44 -28.17 26.13
N GLY A 162 40.51 -29.47 26.45
CA GLY A 162 40.12 -30.03 27.76
C GLY A 162 39.07 -31.14 27.66
N ASP A 163 39.44 -32.35 27.25
CA ASP A 163 40.04 -33.44 28.05
C ASP A 163 38.98 -34.33 28.75
N GLY A 164 39.11 -35.64 28.59
CA GLY A 164 38.28 -36.63 29.26
C GLY A 164 37.82 -37.82 28.42
N ARG A 165 38.73 -38.74 28.06
CA ARG A 165 38.42 -40.19 28.05
C ARG A 165 39.66 -41.10 27.97
N ALA A 166 39.88 -41.89 29.01
CA ALA A 166 40.69 -43.11 28.99
C ALA A 166 40.00 -44.22 28.16
N PRO A 167 40.75 -45.20 27.62
CA PRO A 167 40.75 -46.50 28.29
C PRO A 167 42.07 -47.34 28.18
N ASN A 168 42.25 -48.20 29.18
CA ASN A 168 43.09 -49.41 29.33
C ASN A 168 44.58 -49.37 28.99
#